data_AF-A0A165N9D8-F1
#
_entry.id   AF-A0A165N9D8-F1
#
_cell.length_a   1.000
_cell.length_b   1.000
_cell.length_c   1.000
_cell.angle_alpha   90.00
_cell.angle_beta   90.00
_cell.angle_gamma   90.00
#
_symmetry.space_group_name_H-M   'P 1'
#
loop_
_entity.id
_entity.type
_entity.pdbx_description
1 polymer ?
#
loop_
_entity_poly.entity_id
_entity_poly.type
_entity_poly.pdbx_seq_one_letter_code
_entity_poly.pdbx_strand_id
1 'polypeptide(L)'
;MWKGDLPKPPVGSFEKCAKCKMQFTVTKYTLAANPPPGWLCHPCAKAGGSDPFKNPAAPRKRKAPADKRVVVYFEEKKFPTLVSLCIDLIGTFIDDVEALGDIGNLNLDEIAKTISKSRRLTAQNAPLFYDVQNTRLCLYDVTKLEPPALIAMANLNPNLTDLRLDYCGHMNDEVLAHWQTAFPNLKRLELLGPFLVKAPAWRDFLKAHPSLEGFLIIQSPRFDLECVRTLVENCKGLKELRLSEIGLMEDSFLEPLKKLSGTLTSLEIPKPGSATNPDPLSEAALIDLIAAVGESLTHLDLSFNNDISDQFLYKALKPHVRRLISLRLQGCSELTNAGVAEFFDTWVAAAQKSMKEPNPPLEVVDLSRSHQLGTDALFALLDHSGPALRDLNINEWKGASQDSLQTIAARAPNLRTLDVGFCRETDDWVIKSLLESCQMLSEVKVWGCQRLTVGCPRKRGVNIIGVEAGQLVS
;
A
#
# COMPACT_ATOMS: atom_id res chain seq x y z
N MET A 1 61.29 32.04 50.06
CA MET A 1 61.51 30.59 50.22
C MET A 1 60.28 29.96 50.86
N TRP A 2 59.38 29.37 50.07
CA TRP A 2 58.26 28.57 50.58
C TRP A 2 58.65 27.09 50.51
N LYS A 3 58.58 26.40 51.65
CA LYS A 3 59.08 25.02 51.87
C LYS A 3 58.07 23.99 51.33
N GLY A 4 57.99 23.84 50.01
CA GLY A 4 57.12 22.87 49.33
C GLY A 4 57.81 21.58 48.88
N ASP A 5 59.11 21.62 48.55
CA ASP A 5 59.79 20.53 47.85
C ASP A 5 61.01 19.99 48.62
N LEU A 6 60.82 19.52 49.85
CA LEU A 6 61.87 18.71 50.49
C LEU A 6 61.84 17.30 49.88
N PRO A 7 62.97 16.79 49.37
CA PRO A 7 63.04 15.43 48.85
C PRO A 7 62.65 14.43 49.94
N LYS A 8 61.94 13.39 49.53
CA LYS A 8 61.51 12.32 50.45
C LYS A 8 62.72 11.74 51.19
N PRO A 9 62.67 11.63 52.53
CA PRO A 9 63.78 11.04 53.27
C PRO A 9 64.08 9.61 52.78
N PRO A 10 65.34 9.15 52.89
CA PRO A 10 65.73 7.82 52.44
C PRO A 10 64.89 6.72 53.09
N VAL A 11 64.51 5.71 52.31
CA VAL A 11 63.80 4.53 52.83
C VAL A 11 64.67 3.82 53.86
N GLY A 12 64.12 3.54 55.03
CA GLY A 12 64.82 2.97 56.19
C GLY A 12 65.28 4.00 57.23
N SER A 13 65.26 5.30 56.91
CA SER A 13 65.54 6.37 57.88
C SER A 13 64.38 6.57 58.86
N PHE A 14 64.59 7.34 59.94
CA PHE A 14 63.55 7.68 60.90
C PHE A 14 63.11 9.15 60.75
N GLU A 15 61.80 9.38 60.80
CA GLU A 15 61.20 10.72 60.69
C GLU A 15 60.09 10.89 61.73
N LYS A 16 59.76 12.13 62.12
CA LYS A 16 58.62 12.39 63.03
C LYS A 16 57.35 12.68 62.24
N CYS A 17 56.27 11.98 62.59
CA CYS A 17 54.98 12.15 61.94
C CYS A 17 54.46 13.59 62.13
N ALA A 18 54.13 14.28 61.05
CA ALA A 18 53.62 15.65 61.11
C ALA A 18 52.34 15.78 61.96
N LYS A 19 51.52 14.70 62.02
CA LYS A 19 50.24 14.66 62.74
C LYS A 19 50.40 14.23 64.21
N CYS A 20 50.88 13.01 64.47
CA CYS A 20 50.96 12.49 65.85
C CYS A 20 52.30 12.76 66.56
N LYS A 21 53.27 13.37 65.88
CA LYS A 21 54.63 13.68 66.39
C LYS A 21 55.48 12.48 66.83
N MET A 22 54.97 11.25 66.70
CA MET A 22 55.74 10.02 66.96
C MET A 22 56.76 9.75 65.85
N GLN A 23 57.90 9.19 66.24
CA GLN A 23 58.92 8.74 65.31
C GLN A 23 58.46 7.47 64.58
N PHE A 24 58.70 7.41 63.28
CA PHE A 24 58.39 6.26 62.45
C PHE A 24 59.48 6.03 61.41
N THR A 25 59.63 4.80 60.93
CA THR A 25 60.56 4.47 59.86
C THR A 25 59.96 4.86 58.51
N VAL A 26 60.73 5.60 57.71
CA VAL A 26 60.35 6.02 56.37
C VAL A 26 60.40 4.82 55.43
N THR A 27 59.30 4.59 54.73
CA THR A 27 59.18 3.51 53.74
C THR A 27 58.97 4.10 52.35
N LYS A 28 59.07 3.26 51.32
CA LYS A 28 58.71 3.68 49.94
C LYS A 28 57.28 4.23 49.84
N TYR A 29 56.40 3.86 50.77
CA TYR A 29 54.99 4.27 50.81
C TYR A 29 54.69 5.45 51.75
N THR A 30 55.71 6.02 52.41
CA THR A 30 55.50 7.19 53.28
C THR A 30 54.95 8.38 52.48
N LEU A 31 53.86 8.97 52.96
CA LEU A 31 53.15 10.08 52.30
C LEU A 31 53.52 11.42 52.93
N ALA A 32 53.60 12.45 52.10
CA ALA A 32 53.75 13.83 52.57
C ALA A 32 52.48 14.28 53.31
N ALA A 33 52.65 15.12 54.33
CA ALA A 33 51.52 15.74 55.01
C ALA A 33 50.88 16.79 54.12
N ASN A 34 49.54 16.83 54.09
CA ASN A 34 48.75 17.87 53.45
C ASN A 34 47.85 18.52 54.51
N PRO A 35 47.99 19.82 54.82
CA PRO A 35 48.93 20.77 54.20
C PRO A 35 50.41 20.52 54.61
N PRO A 36 51.39 20.88 53.76
CA PRO A 36 52.82 20.78 54.07
C PRO A 36 53.23 21.77 55.19
N PRO A 37 54.38 21.57 55.89
CA PRO A 37 55.45 20.59 55.62
C PRO A 37 55.42 19.33 56.49
N GLY A 38 56.07 18.25 56.02
CA GLY A 38 56.37 17.04 56.81
C GLY A 38 55.82 15.74 56.20
N TRP A 39 55.98 14.63 56.93
CA TRP A 39 55.61 13.29 56.47
C TRP A 39 54.70 12.59 57.48
N LEU A 40 53.82 11.69 57.02
CA LEU A 40 52.88 10.97 57.87
C LEU A 40 53.31 9.52 58.10
N CYS A 41 53.19 9.05 59.34
CA CYS A 41 53.29 7.62 59.64
C CYS A 41 52.08 6.87 59.06
N HIS A 42 52.24 5.56 58.82
CA HIS A 42 51.21 4.73 58.19
C HIS A 42 49.83 4.80 58.91
N PRO A 43 49.74 4.74 60.25
CA PRO A 43 48.45 4.91 60.95
C PRO A 43 47.79 6.26 60.68
N CYS A 44 48.57 7.36 60.67
CA CYS A 44 48.04 8.71 60.44
C CYS A 44 47.61 8.92 58.99
N ALA A 45 48.33 8.33 58.03
CA ALA A 45 47.97 8.35 56.62
C ALA A 45 46.65 7.60 56.37
N LYS A 46 46.54 6.39 56.92
CA LYS A 46 45.32 5.57 56.83
C LYS A 46 44.11 6.24 57.49
N ALA A 47 44.30 6.83 58.67
CA ALA A 47 43.25 7.60 59.34
C ALA A 47 42.84 8.88 58.57
N GLY A 48 43.73 9.42 57.74
CA GLY A 48 43.44 10.54 56.84
C GLY A 48 42.78 10.14 55.50
N GLY A 49 42.43 8.86 55.32
CA GLY A 49 41.81 8.36 54.10
C GLY A 49 42.78 8.02 52.97
N SER A 50 44.09 8.17 53.19
CA SER A 50 45.14 7.86 52.22
C SER A 50 45.89 6.59 52.63
N ASP A 51 45.39 5.42 52.20
CA ASP A 51 46.02 4.12 52.45
C ASP A 51 46.84 3.69 51.21
N PRO A 52 48.19 3.68 51.27
CA PRO A 52 49.05 3.30 50.14
C PRO A 52 48.91 1.84 49.70
N PHE A 53 48.24 0.99 50.48
CA PHE A 53 48.01 -0.42 50.19
C PHE A 53 46.57 -0.72 49.77
N LYS A 54 45.73 0.30 49.60
CA LYS A 54 44.37 0.13 49.08
C LYS A 54 44.45 -0.13 47.57
N ASN A 55 44.25 -1.38 47.17
CA ASN A 55 44.13 -1.76 45.76
C ASN A 55 43.11 -0.83 45.07
N PRO A 56 43.38 -0.34 43.85
CA PRO A 56 42.42 0.49 43.13
C PRO A 56 41.11 -0.29 43.01
N ALA A 57 40.02 0.33 43.47
CA ALA A 57 38.70 -0.25 43.27
C ALA A 57 38.54 -0.52 41.77
N ALA A 58 38.27 -1.78 41.41
CA ALA A 58 37.98 -2.16 40.04
C ALA A 58 37.02 -1.13 39.44
N PRO A 59 37.24 -0.67 38.19
CA PRO A 59 36.36 0.32 37.61
C PRO A 59 34.95 -0.24 37.71
N ARG A 60 34.07 0.48 38.43
CA ARG A 60 32.65 0.17 38.40
C ARG A 60 32.30 0.16 36.92
N LYS A 61 32.06 -1.03 36.34
CA LYS A 61 31.37 -1.13 35.06
C LYS A 61 30.15 -0.25 35.26
N ARG A 62 30.10 0.90 34.59
CA ARG A 62 28.84 1.60 34.40
C ARG A 62 27.94 0.48 33.89
N LYS A 63 26.91 0.14 34.67
CA LYS A 63 25.77 -0.56 34.08
C LYS A 63 25.47 0.27 32.84
N ALA A 64 25.56 -0.34 31.65
CA ALA A 64 24.95 0.24 30.46
C ALA A 64 23.59 0.76 30.92
N PRO A 65 23.19 2.00 30.56
CA PRO A 65 21.95 2.59 31.04
C PRO A 65 20.91 1.50 30.94
N ALA A 66 20.45 1.01 32.11
CA ALA A 66 19.54 -0.13 32.18
C ALA A 66 18.49 0.19 31.14
N ASP A 67 18.33 -0.71 30.15
CA ASP A 67 17.53 -0.51 28.93
C ASP A 67 16.56 0.59 29.23
N LYS A 68 16.80 1.79 28.67
CA LYS A 68 15.81 2.87 28.73
C LYS A 68 14.54 2.12 28.45
N ARG A 69 13.67 1.94 29.47
CA ARG A 69 12.40 1.25 29.27
C ARG A 69 11.92 1.93 28.02
N VAL A 70 11.88 1.17 26.92
CA VAL A 70 11.36 1.73 25.69
C VAL A 70 9.98 2.08 26.15
N VAL A 71 9.77 3.38 26.40
CA VAL A 71 8.46 3.87 26.76
C VAL A 71 7.79 3.69 25.43
N VAL A 72 7.18 2.52 25.29
CA VAL A 72 6.35 2.19 24.17
C VAL A 72 5.20 3.15 24.37
N TYR A 73 5.31 4.36 23.79
CA TYR A 73 4.20 5.30 23.63
C TYR A 73 3.23 4.75 22.58
N PHE A 74 2.90 3.46 22.71
CA PHE A 74 1.98 2.78 21.85
C PHE A 74 0.75 2.46 22.69
N GLU A 75 -0.25 3.32 22.56
CA GLU A 75 -1.60 2.80 22.51
C GLU A 75 -1.67 1.95 21.24
N GLU A 76 -1.44 0.65 21.42
CA GLU A 76 -2.14 -0.35 20.64
C GLU A 76 -3.60 0.09 20.63
N LYS A 77 -4.24 0.23 19.45
CA LYS A 77 -5.70 0.35 19.39
C LYS A 77 -6.27 -0.96 19.91
N LYS A 78 -6.24 -1.13 21.24
CA LYS A 78 -6.77 -2.29 21.95
C LYS A 78 -8.26 -2.38 21.78
N PHE A 79 -8.89 -1.25 21.45
CA PHE A 79 -10.32 -1.14 21.35
C PHE A 79 -10.71 -0.48 20.02
N PRO A 80 -11.66 -1.08 19.28
CA PRO A 80 -12.31 -0.44 18.14
C PRO A 80 -12.97 0.88 18.57
N THR A 81 -13.19 1.79 17.62
CA THR A 81 -13.94 3.03 17.88
C THR A 81 -15.39 2.70 18.26
N LEU A 82 -16.06 3.60 18.97
CA LEU A 82 -17.50 3.43 19.27
C LEU A 82 -18.31 3.28 17.97
N VAL A 83 -17.99 4.06 16.93
CA VAL A 83 -18.65 3.97 15.63
C VAL A 83 -18.48 2.57 15.03
N SER A 84 -17.26 2.03 14.99
CA SER A 84 -17.04 0.66 14.49
C SER A 84 -17.75 -0.39 15.34
N LEU A 85 -17.78 -0.25 16.66
CA LEU A 85 -18.53 -1.16 17.54
C LEU A 85 -20.04 -1.12 17.25
N CYS A 86 -20.59 0.08 17.05
CA CYS A 86 -22.00 0.24 16.68
C CYS A 86 -22.29 -0.39 15.31
N ILE A 87 -21.43 -0.18 14.31
CA ILE A 87 -21.57 -0.77 12.99
C ILE A 87 -21.52 -2.31 13.07
N ASP A 88 -20.59 -2.86 13.84
CA ASP A 88 -20.48 -4.31 14.06
C ASP A 88 -21.72 -4.86 14.76
N LEU A 89 -22.27 -4.13 15.75
CA LEU A 89 -23.49 -4.50 16.45
C LEU A 89 -24.70 -4.48 15.52
N ILE A 90 -24.89 -3.39 14.75
CA ILE A 90 -25.94 -3.27 13.74
C ILE A 90 -25.81 -4.43 12.74
N GLY A 91 -24.61 -4.70 12.23
CA GLY A 91 -24.40 -5.80 11.28
C GLY A 91 -24.71 -7.18 11.88
N THR A 92 -24.50 -7.37 13.18
CA THR A 92 -24.80 -8.62 13.89
C THR A 92 -26.31 -8.83 14.08
N PHE A 93 -27.08 -7.76 14.25
CA PHE A 93 -28.52 -7.79 14.50
C PHE A 93 -29.33 -7.16 13.36
N ILE A 94 -28.80 -7.16 12.13
CA ILE A 94 -29.38 -6.43 11.00
C ILE A 94 -30.81 -6.87 10.69
N ASP A 95 -31.14 -8.14 10.93
CA ASP A 95 -32.48 -8.68 10.68
C ASP A 95 -33.53 -8.18 11.69
N ASP A 96 -33.10 -7.64 12.84
CA ASP A 96 -33.95 -7.02 13.85
C ASP A 96 -34.03 -5.48 13.68
N VAL A 97 -33.36 -4.92 12.68
CA VAL A 97 -33.36 -3.48 12.41
C VAL A 97 -34.55 -3.12 11.52
N GLU A 98 -35.48 -2.32 12.06
CA GLU A 98 -36.64 -1.84 11.29
C GLU A 98 -36.30 -0.63 10.40
N ALA A 99 -35.45 0.26 10.91
CA ALA A 99 -34.98 1.45 10.19
C ALA A 99 -33.62 1.90 10.74
N LEU A 100 -32.76 2.37 9.84
CA LEU A 100 -31.46 2.96 10.22
C LEU A 100 -31.62 4.42 10.70
N GLY A 101 -32.70 5.10 10.30
CA GLY A 101 -32.91 6.53 10.58
C GLY A 101 -31.94 7.41 9.80
N ASP A 102 -31.65 8.60 10.35
CA ASP A 102 -30.75 9.57 9.70
C ASP A 102 -29.27 9.19 9.87
N ILE A 103 -28.81 8.24 9.06
CA ILE A 103 -27.41 7.83 9.00
C ILE A 103 -26.75 8.46 7.77
N GLY A 104 -25.61 9.13 7.97
CA GLY A 104 -24.82 9.69 6.86
C GLY A 104 -24.26 8.60 5.94
N ASN A 105 -24.13 8.93 4.64
CA ASN A 105 -23.71 8.00 3.57
C ASN A 105 -22.43 7.20 3.88
N LEU A 106 -21.45 7.80 4.56
CA LEU A 106 -20.22 7.11 4.96
C LEU A 106 -20.49 5.94 5.92
N ASN A 107 -21.38 6.14 6.89
CA ASN A 107 -21.73 5.09 7.85
C ASN A 107 -22.65 4.04 7.21
N LEU A 108 -23.54 4.43 6.30
CA LEU A 108 -24.36 3.48 5.53
C LEU A 108 -23.49 2.53 4.69
N ASP A 109 -22.48 3.08 4.01
CA ASP A 109 -21.51 2.30 3.24
C ASP A 109 -20.69 1.35 4.13
N GLU A 110 -20.26 1.78 5.32
CA GLU A 110 -19.58 0.89 6.27
C GLU A 110 -20.50 -0.19 6.84
N ILE A 111 -21.78 0.10 7.10
CA ILE A 111 -22.77 -0.93 7.47
C ILE A 111 -22.93 -1.93 6.34
N ALA A 112 -23.08 -1.48 5.10
CA ALA A 112 -23.16 -2.34 3.91
C ALA A 112 -21.93 -3.25 3.80
N LYS A 113 -20.71 -2.72 3.99
CA LYS A 113 -19.48 -3.53 4.03
C LYS A 113 -19.51 -4.58 5.14
N THR A 114 -19.94 -4.21 6.35
CA THR A 114 -19.95 -5.11 7.51
C THR A 114 -20.96 -6.26 7.34
N ILE A 115 -22.16 -5.98 6.83
CA ILE A 115 -23.15 -7.04 6.56
C ILE A 115 -22.75 -7.91 5.36
N SER A 116 -22.07 -7.35 4.36
CA SER A 116 -21.55 -8.14 3.23
C SER A 116 -20.41 -9.06 3.68
N LYS A 117 -19.48 -8.59 4.53
CA LYS A 117 -18.41 -9.43 5.12
C LYS A 117 -18.97 -10.64 5.89
N SER A 118 -20.11 -10.46 6.53
CA SER A 118 -20.81 -11.53 7.26
C SER A 118 -21.83 -12.30 6.41
N ARG A 119 -21.96 -11.97 5.12
CA ARG A 119 -22.93 -12.55 4.15
C ARG A 119 -24.38 -12.46 4.62
N ARG A 120 -24.77 -11.34 5.23
CA ARG A 120 -26.09 -11.13 5.84
C ARG A 120 -27.02 -10.23 5.03
N LEU A 121 -26.59 -9.65 3.91
CA LEU A 121 -27.49 -8.90 3.05
C LEU A 121 -28.52 -9.85 2.40
N THR A 122 -29.81 -9.56 2.56
CA THR A 122 -30.95 -10.36 2.08
C THR A 122 -32.04 -9.47 1.50
N ALA A 123 -33.03 -10.06 0.81
CA ALA A 123 -34.16 -9.31 0.29
C ALA A 123 -35.00 -8.63 1.39
N GLN A 124 -34.99 -9.16 2.62
CA GLN A 124 -35.71 -8.58 3.76
C GLN A 124 -35.04 -7.32 4.31
N ASN A 125 -33.71 -7.31 4.41
CA ASN A 125 -32.97 -6.22 5.04
C ASN A 125 -32.34 -5.24 4.03
N ALA A 126 -32.27 -5.59 2.73
CA ALA A 126 -31.78 -4.68 1.69
C ALA A 126 -32.59 -3.36 1.58
N PRO A 127 -33.92 -3.33 1.82
CA PRO A 127 -34.68 -2.08 1.88
C PRO A 127 -34.17 -1.04 2.87
N LEU A 128 -33.39 -1.43 3.89
CA LEU A 128 -32.75 -0.49 4.82
C LEU A 128 -31.76 0.46 4.13
N PHE A 129 -31.28 0.10 2.93
CA PHE A 129 -30.34 0.90 2.15
C PHE A 129 -31.01 1.69 1.03
N TYR A 130 -32.34 1.57 0.88
CA TYR A 130 -33.05 2.21 -0.22
C TYR A 130 -33.68 3.53 0.23
N ASP A 131 -33.40 4.59 -0.54
CA ASP A 131 -34.01 5.89 -0.38
C ASP A 131 -34.13 6.54 -1.76
N VAL A 132 -35.21 7.28 -1.97
CA VAL A 132 -35.42 8.06 -3.20
C VAL A 132 -34.41 9.19 -3.36
N GLN A 133 -33.79 9.66 -2.27
CA GLN A 133 -32.75 10.68 -2.27
C GLN A 133 -31.36 10.11 -2.61
N ASN A 134 -31.20 8.79 -2.61
CA ASN A 134 -29.91 8.18 -2.93
C ASN A 134 -29.49 8.53 -4.36
N THR A 135 -28.33 9.16 -4.48
CA THR A 135 -27.62 9.32 -5.75
C THR A 135 -26.58 8.23 -5.98
N ARG A 136 -26.13 7.58 -4.89
CA ARG A 136 -25.15 6.49 -4.94
C ARG A 136 -25.59 5.33 -4.06
N LEU A 137 -25.46 4.11 -4.58
CA LEU A 137 -25.66 2.87 -3.84
C LEU A 137 -24.52 1.90 -4.13
N CYS A 138 -23.94 1.34 -3.07
CA CYS A 138 -22.88 0.34 -3.14
C CYS A 138 -23.22 -0.84 -2.22
N LEU A 139 -23.36 -2.03 -2.78
CA LEU A 139 -23.63 -3.27 -2.05
C LEU A 139 -22.55 -4.30 -2.40
N TYR A 140 -21.85 -4.80 -1.39
CA TYR A 140 -20.58 -5.53 -1.56
C TYR A 140 -20.72 -7.07 -1.61
N ASP A 141 -21.91 -7.60 -1.35
CA ASP A 141 -22.25 -9.01 -1.52
C ASP A 141 -23.77 -9.12 -1.66
N VAL A 142 -24.25 -9.14 -2.91
CA VAL A 142 -25.67 -9.32 -3.24
C VAL A 142 -26.01 -10.75 -3.67
N THR A 143 -25.21 -11.74 -3.27
CA THR A 143 -25.41 -13.15 -3.65
C THR A 143 -26.80 -13.68 -3.26
N LYS A 144 -27.42 -13.12 -2.22
CA LYS A 144 -28.77 -13.52 -1.75
C LYS A 144 -29.91 -12.64 -2.31
N LEU A 145 -29.63 -11.70 -3.20
CA LEU A 145 -30.67 -10.87 -3.82
C LEU A 145 -31.13 -11.49 -5.15
N GLU A 146 -32.31 -12.09 -5.13
CA GLU A 146 -32.97 -12.63 -6.32
C GLU A 146 -33.54 -11.51 -7.23
N PRO A 147 -33.90 -11.82 -8.49
CA PRO A 147 -34.39 -10.81 -9.44
C PRO A 147 -35.47 -9.84 -8.91
N PRO A 148 -36.50 -10.28 -8.16
CA PRO A 148 -37.49 -9.36 -7.60
C PRO A 148 -36.89 -8.33 -6.64
N ALA A 149 -35.87 -8.70 -5.86
CA ALA A 149 -35.20 -7.79 -4.95
C ALA A 149 -34.33 -6.76 -5.70
N LEU A 150 -33.68 -7.17 -6.79
CA LEU A 150 -32.89 -6.29 -7.66
C LEU A 150 -33.77 -5.30 -8.45
N ILE A 151 -34.98 -5.73 -8.82
CA ILE A 151 -36.01 -4.86 -9.43
C ILE A 151 -36.55 -3.86 -8.40
N ALA A 152 -36.87 -4.34 -7.19
CA ALA A 152 -37.33 -3.47 -6.10
C ALA A 152 -36.29 -2.41 -5.72
N MET A 153 -35.01 -2.78 -5.66
CA MET A 153 -33.89 -1.86 -5.44
C MET A 153 -33.91 -0.70 -6.45
N ALA A 154 -34.05 -1.01 -7.74
CA ALA A 154 -34.10 0.04 -8.76
C ALA A 154 -35.32 0.96 -8.59
N ASN A 155 -36.50 0.39 -8.31
CA ASN A 155 -37.73 1.16 -8.12
C ASN A 155 -37.70 2.08 -6.90
N LEU A 156 -36.99 1.66 -5.84
CA LEU A 156 -36.89 2.40 -4.58
C LEU A 156 -35.68 3.35 -4.56
N ASN A 157 -34.88 3.38 -5.63
CA ASN A 157 -33.76 4.29 -5.81
C ASN A 157 -33.78 5.00 -7.19
N PRO A 158 -34.85 5.72 -7.54
CA PRO A 158 -35.04 6.30 -8.88
C PRO A 158 -34.02 7.39 -9.27
N ASN A 159 -33.31 7.99 -8.29
CA ASN A 159 -32.38 9.10 -8.52
C ASN A 159 -30.90 8.66 -8.54
N LEU A 160 -30.62 7.36 -8.63
CA LEU A 160 -29.24 6.89 -8.71
C LEU A 160 -28.51 7.42 -9.95
N THR A 161 -27.34 8.00 -9.70
CA THR A 161 -26.33 8.30 -10.70
C THR A 161 -25.22 7.25 -10.69
N ASP A 162 -24.98 6.62 -9.53
CA ASP A 162 -23.87 5.70 -9.31
C ASP A 162 -24.35 4.42 -8.62
N LEU A 163 -24.27 3.29 -9.32
CA LEU A 163 -24.63 1.98 -8.78
C LEU A 163 -23.42 1.03 -8.82
N ARG A 164 -23.11 0.43 -7.67
CA ARG A 164 -22.17 -0.69 -7.57
C ARG A 164 -22.82 -1.89 -6.89
N LEU A 165 -22.81 -3.04 -7.56
CA LEU A 165 -23.21 -4.31 -6.96
C LEU A 165 -22.11 -5.35 -7.15
N ASP A 166 -21.67 -5.93 -6.03
CA ASP A 166 -20.70 -7.01 -6.04
C ASP A 166 -21.38 -8.36 -5.82
N TYR A 167 -20.93 -9.39 -6.54
CA TYR A 167 -21.48 -10.75 -6.52
C TYR A 167 -22.95 -10.83 -6.94
N CYS A 168 -23.35 -10.09 -7.97
CA CYS A 168 -24.71 -10.05 -8.51
C CYS A 168 -25.05 -11.24 -9.43
N GLY A 169 -24.75 -12.47 -8.98
CA GLY A 169 -24.89 -13.70 -9.76
C GLY A 169 -26.31 -14.07 -10.18
N HIS A 170 -27.32 -13.55 -9.47
CA HIS A 170 -28.73 -13.76 -9.79
C HIS A 170 -29.30 -12.73 -10.77
N MET A 171 -28.51 -11.72 -11.18
CA MET A 171 -28.93 -10.70 -12.13
C MET A 171 -29.09 -11.31 -13.53
N ASN A 172 -30.30 -11.25 -14.09
CA ASN A 172 -30.67 -11.84 -15.38
C ASN A 172 -31.20 -10.77 -16.36
N ASP A 173 -31.65 -11.22 -17.54
CA ASP A 173 -32.18 -10.35 -18.60
C ASP A 173 -33.42 -9.54 -18.15
N GLU A 174 -34.27 -10.09 -17.28
CA GLU A 174 -35.47 -9.42 -16.75
C GLU A 174 -35.11 -8.23 -15.88
N VAL A 175 -34.14 -8.41 -14.96
CA VAL A 175 -33.64 -7.31 -14.12
C VAL A 175 -33.10 -6.19 -15.00
N LEU A 176 -32.26 -6.53 -15.99
CA LEU A 176 -31.65 -5.53 -16.84
C LEU A 176 -32.68 -4.83 -17.75
N ALA A 177 -33.69 -5.55 -18.23
CA ALA A 177 -34.81 -4.97 -18.97
C ALA A 177 -35.60 -3.96 -18.13
N HIS A 178 -35.85 -4.26 -16.86
CA HIS A 178 -36.51 -3.33 -15.94
C HIS A 178 -35.66 -2.08 -15.67
N TRP A 179 -34.34 -2.26 -15.53
CA TRP A 179 -33.42 -1.15 -15.27
C TRP A 179 -33.31 -0.15 -16.42
N GLN A 180 -33.73 -0.50 -17.64
CA GLN A 180 -33.78 0.42 -18.79
C GLN A 180 -34.56 1.70 -18.51
N THR A 181 -35.60 1.62 -17.67
CA THR A 181 -36.47 2.75 -17.34
C THR A 181 -36.38 3.17 -15.88
N ALA A 182 -35.94 2.27 -14.99
CA ALA A 182 -35.85 2.54 -13.56
C ALA A 182 -34.69 3.48 -13.18
N PHE A 183 -33.66 3.61 -14.02
CA PHE A 183 -32.50 4.47 -13.75
C PHE A 183 -32.30 5.61 -14.77
N PRO A 184 -33.22 6.59 -14.83
CA PRO A 184 -33.16 7.65 -15.84
C PRO A 184 -31.93 8.56 -15.72
N ASN A 185 -31.29 8.62 -14.55
CA ASN A 185 -30.14 9.48 -14.27
C ASN A 185 -28.81 8.73 -14.15
N LEU A 186 -28.77 7.44 -14.52
CA LEU A 186 -27.57 6.62 -14.34
C LEU A 186 -26.40 7.16 -15.14
N LYS A 187 -25.26 7.33 -14.45
CA LYS A 187 -24.00 7.77 -15.03
C LYS A 187 -22.91 6.72 -14.88
N ARG A 188 -22.94 5.95 -13.80
CA ARG A 188 -21.89 4.96 -13.51
C ARG A 188 -22.50 3.65 -13.03
N LEU A 189 -22.14 2.57 -13.70
CA LEU A 189 -22.54 1.21 -13.36
C LEU A 189 -21.30 0.34 -13.12
N GLU A 190 -21.19 -0.26 -11.94
CA GLU A 190 -20.16 -1.22 -11.58
C GLU A 190 -20.77 -2.54 -11.11
N LEU A 191 -20.47 -3.63 -11.81
CA LEU A 191 -21.06 -4.94 -11.53
C LEU A 191 -19.99 -6.02 -11.50
N LEU A 192 -19.97 -6.80 -10.42
CA LEU A 192 -19.16 -8.01 -10.31
C LEU A 192 -20.05 -9.25 -10.37
N GLY A 193 -19.80 -10.09 -11.38
CA GLY A 193 -20.47 -11.37 -11.58
C GLY A 193 -21.92 -11.32 -12.09
N PRO A 194 -22.32 -10.45 -13.06
CA PRO A 194 -23.64 -10.52 -13.69
C PRO A 194 -23.74 -11.71 -14.68
N PHE A 195 -23.51 -12.93 -14.20
CA PHE A 195 -23.30 -14.12 -15.05
C PHE A 195 -24.50 -14.53 -15.88
N LEU A 196 -25.73 -14.18 -15.47
CA LEU A 196 -26.96 -14.63 -16.12
C LEU A 196 -27.41 -13.72 -17.27
N VAL A 197 -26.94 -12.48 -17.31
CA VAL A 197 -27.30 -11.51 -18.35
C VAL A 197 -26.69 -11.90 -19.70
N LYS A 198 -27.51 -11.88 -20.76
CA LYS A 198 -27.10 -12.21 -22.13
C LYS A 198 -26.83 -10.94 -22.94
N ALA A 199 -26.04 -11.09 -24.00
CA ALA A 199 -25.66 -10.01 -24.90
C ALA A 199 -26.83 -9.13 -25.43
N PRO A 200 -27.99 -9.68 -25.86
CA PRO A 200 -29.11 -8.82 -26.28
C PRO A 200 -29.59 -7.86 -25.19
N ALA A 201 -29.74 -8.35 -23.95
CA ALA A 201 -30.17 -7.52 -22.83
C ALA A 201 -29.15 -6.41 -22.51
N TRP A 202 -27.85 -6.72 -22.57
CA TRP A 202 -26.79 -5.71 -22.46
C TRP A 202 -26.93 -4.62 -23.51
N ARG A 203 -27.11 -5.00 -24.78
CA ARG A 203 -27.25 -4.02 -25.87
C ARG A 203 -28.46 -3.11 -25.67
N ASP A 204 -29.60 -3.65 -25.27
CA ASP A 204 -30.81 -2.85 -25.05
C ASP A 204 -30.65 -1.91 -23.85
N PHE A 205 -30.02 -2.37 -22.78
CA PHE A 205 -29.65 -1.52 -21.64
C PHE A 205 -28.72 -0.37 -22.02
N LEU A 206 -27.68 -0.65 -22.81
CA LEU A 206 -26.72 0.36 -23.24
C LEU A 206 -27.35 1.43 -24.13
N LYS A 207 -28.28 1.04 -25.01
CA LYS A 207 -29.08 1.98 -25.82
C LYS A 207 -29.99 2.87 -24.96
N ALA A 208 -30.52 2.32 -23.87
CA ALA A 208 -31.39 3.07 -22.95
C ALA A 208 -30.62 4.08 -22.07
N HIS A 209 -29.30 3.94 -21.93
CA HIS A 209 -28.48 4.80 -21.05
C HIS A 209 -27.33 5.51 -21.80
N PRO A 210 -27.65 6.43 -22.74
CA PRO A 210 -26.64 7.19 -23.46
C PRO A 210 -25.84 8.16 -22.57
N SER A 211 -26.32 8.45 -21.36
CA SER A 211 -25.67 9.31 -20.35
C SER A 211 -24.55 8.63 -19.56
N LEU A 212 -24.27 7.34 -19.79
CA LEU A 212 -23.23 6.63 -19.05
C LEU A 212 -21.85 7.25 -19.29
N GLU A 213 -21.22 7.62 -18.18
CA GLU A 213 -19.85 8.10 -18.07
C GLU A 213 -18.91 7.00 -17.55
N GLY A 214 -19.42 5.97 -16.86
CA GLY A 214 -18.64 4.83 -16.39
C GLY A 214 -19.35 3.49 -16.54
N PHE A 215 -18.70 2.54 -17.20
CA PHE A 215 -19.19 1.16 -17.36
C PHE A 215 -18.11 0.18 -16.93
N LEU A 216 -18.33 -0.48 -15.80
CA LEU A 216 -17.34 -1.34 -15.17
C LEU A 216 -17.95 -2.70 -14.88
N ILE A 217 -17.54 -3.71 -15.63
CA ILE A 217 -18.00 -5.08 -15.42
C ILE A 217 -16.83 -6.02 -15.16
N ILE A 218 -17.05 -6.93 -14.23
CA ILE A 218 -16.12 -8.00 -13.88
C ILE A 218 -16.87 -9.31 -14.01
N GLN A 219 -16.29 -10.30 -14.70
CA GLN A 219 -16.85 -11.65 -14.84
C GLN A 219 -18.26 -11.67 -15.48
N SER A 220 -18.39 -11.08 -16.67
CA SER A 220 -19.59 -11.15 -17.51
C SER A 220 -19.33 -12.03 -18.75
N PRO A 221 -19.44 -13.36 -18.66
CA PRO A 221 -18.98 -14.29 -19.69
C PRO A 221 -19.82 -14.26 -20.99
N ARG A 222 -20.97 -13.57 -20.99
CA ARG A 222 -21.84 -13.43 -22.16
C ARG A 222 -21.80 -12.02 -22.77
N PHE A 223 -20.93 -11.15 -22.29
CA PHE A 223 -20.70 -9.84 -22.88
C PHE A 223 -19.80 -9.99 -24.11
N ASP A 224 -20.36 -9.76 -25.30
CA ASP A 224 -19.72 -10.03 -26.59
C ASP A 224 -19.25 -8.74 -27.32
N LEU A 225 -18.61 -8.91 -28.48
CA LEU A 225 -18.14 -7.81 -29.33
C LEU A 225 -19.26 -6.82 -29.70
N GLU A 226 -20.47 -7.33 -29.96
CA GLU A 226 -21.61 -6.48 -30.32
C GLU A 226 -22.07 -5.63 -29.14
N CYS A 227 -21.90 -6.10 -27.90
CA CYS A 227 -22.10 -5.28 -26.70
C CYS A 227 -21.10 -4.12 -26.65
N VAL A 228 -19.81 -4.35 -26.96
CA VAL A 228 -18.79 -3.30 -27.02
C VAL A 228 -19.14 -2.27 -28.10
N ARG A 229 -19.52 -2.72 -29.30
CA ARG A 229 -19.95 -1.83 -30.40
C ARG A 229 -21.13 -0.97 -29.97
N THR A 230 -22.14 -1.59 -29.36
CA THR A 230 -23.34 -0.88 -28.87
C THR A 230 -22.99 0.14 -27.77
N LEU A 231 -22.13 -0.23 -26.81
CA LEU A 231 -21.65 0.66 -25.75
C LEU A 231 -21.00 1.91 -26.37
N VAL A 232 -20.03 1.73 -27.25
CA VAL A 232 -19.30 2.83 -27.89
C VAL A 232 -20.20 3.67 -28.78
N GLU A 233 -21.20 3.07 -29.43
CA GLU A 233 -22.14 3.78 -30.30
C GLU A 233 -23.12 4.67 -29.55
N ASN A 234 -23.54 4.27 -28.34
CA ASN A 234 -24.59 4.96 -27.60
C ASN A 234 -24.05 5.82 -26.43
N CYS A 235 -22.98 5.39 -25.77
CA CYS A 235 -22.44 6.05 -24.58
C CYS A 235 -21.21 6.89 -24.94
N LYS A 236 -21.40 8.01 -25.65
CA LYS A 236 -20.31 8.87 -26.15
C LYS A 236 -19.55 9.63 -25.05
N GLY A 237 -20.15 9.77 -23.87
CA GLY A 237 -19.56 10.45 -22.73
C GLY A 237 -18.67 9.56 -21.85
N LEU A 238 -18.34 8.35 -22.29
CA LEU A 238 -17.65 7.36 -21.47
C LEU A 238 -16.23 7.81 -21.10
N LYS A 239 -15.97 7.87 -19.79
CA LYS A 239 -14.72 8.27 -19.13
C LYS A 239 -14.03 7.09 -18.43
N GLU A 240 -14.80 6.14 -17.92
CA GLU A 240 -14.32 4.95 -17.22
C GLU A 240 -14.83 3.69 -17.89
N LEU A 241 -13.91 2.81 -18.30
CA LEU A 241 -14.25 1.50 -18.86
C LEU A 241 -13.44 0.42 -18.14
N ARG A 242 -14.14 -0.53 -17.51
CA ARG A 242 -13.56 -1.79 -17.04
C ARG A 242 -14.24 -2.97 -17.70
N LEU A 243 -13.44 -3.80 -18.37
CA LEU A 243 -13.82 -5.09 -18.93
C LEU A 243 -12.87 -6.15 -18.36
N SER A 244 -13.13 -6.60 -17.13
CA SER A 244 -12.27 -7.55 -16.43
C SER A 244 -12.83 -8.97 -16.48
N GLU A 245 -11.97 -9.96 -16.71
CA GLU A 245 -12.36 -11.38 -16.76
C GLU A 245 -13.50 -11.65 -17.76
N ILE A 246 -13.42 -11.04 -18.94
CA ILE A 246 -14.40 -11.22 -20.02
C ILE A 246 -13.96 -12.37 -20.92
N GLY A 247 -14.66 -13.49 -20.80
CA GLY A 247 -14.32 -14.78 -21.44
C GLY A 247 -14.32 -14.78 -22.98
N LEU A 248 -15.09 -13.90 -23.61
CA LEU A 248 -15.26 -13.83 -25.06
C LEU A 248 -14.32 -12.83 -25.73
N MET A 249 -13.43 -12.21 -24.97
CA MET A 249 -12.54 -11.18 -25.48
C MET A 249 -11.54 -11.75 -26.49
N GLU A 250 -11.22 -10.94 -27.49
CA GLU A 250 -10.24 -11.16 -28.56
C GLU A 250 -9.83 -9.79 -29.12
N ASP A 251 -8.78 -9.71 -29.94
CA ASP A 251 -8.27 -8.44 -30.51
C ASP A 251 -9.36 -7.57 -31.15
N SER A 252 -10.38 -8.19 -31.75
CA SER A 252 -11.50 -7.48 -32.39
C SER A 252 -12.30 -6.60 -31.42
N PHE A 253 -12.26 -6.87 -30.11
CA PHE A 253 -12.90 -6.06 -29.07
C PHE A 253 -12.29 -4.67 -28.95
N LEU A 254 -11.00 -4.53 -29.30
CA LEU A 254 -10.27 -3.29 -29.09
C LEU A 254 -10.57 -2.25 -30.18
N GLU A 255 -10.94 -2.69 -31.39
CA GLU A 255 -11.18 -1.80 -32.53
C GLU A 255 -12.30 -0.77 -32.27
N PRO A 256 -13.50 -1.15 -31.77
CA PRO A 256 -14.52 -0.16 -31.44
C PRO A 256 -14.08 0.81 -30.34
N LEU A 257 -13.28 0.38 -29.36
CA LEU A 257 -12.87 1.21 -28.22
C LEU A 257 -12.05 2.43 -28.63
N LYS A 258 -11.35 2.37 -29.77
CA LYS A 258 -10.60 3.51 -30.34
C LYS A 258 -11.47 4.74 -30.58
N LYS A 259 -12.78 4.56 -30.81
CA LYS A 259 -13.74 5.67 -31.00
C LYS A 259 -13.99 6.47 -29.71
N LEU A 260 -13.50 6.01 -28.55
CA LEU A 260 -13.52 6.72 -27.27
C LEU A 260 -12.26 7.58 -27.06
N SER A 261 -11.45 7.77 -28.10
CA SER A 261 -10.30 8.68 -28.07
C SER A 261 -10.72 10.08 -27.61
N GLY A 262 -9.97 10.63 -26.65
CA GLY A 262 -10.21 11.95 -26.08
C GLY A 262 -11.28 12.01 -24.99
N THR A 263 -12.13 10.99 -24.83
CA THR A 263 -13.13 10.93 -23.74
C THR A 263 -12.68 10.04 -22.60
N LEU A 264 -12.00 8.93 -22.91
CA LEU A 264 -11.61 7.93 -21.93
C LEU A 264 -10.47 8.43 -21.04
N THR A 265 -10.65 8.32 -19.72
CA THR A 265 -9.67 8.72 -18.70
C THR A 265 -9.18 7.53 -17.86
N SER A 266 -9.99 6.48 -17.74
CA SER A 266 -9.62 5.21 -17.12
C SER A 266 -9.97 4.05 -18.06
N LEU A 267 -8.96 3.24 -18.37
CA LEU A 267 -9.12 2.00 -19.14
C LEU A 267 -8.56 0.83 -18.33
N GLU A 268 -9.42 -0.15 -18.06
CA GLU A 268 -9.08 -1.34 -17.30
C GLU A 268 -9.51 -2.61 -18.06
N ILE A 269 -8.54 -3.38 -18.54
CA ILE A 269 -8.76 -4.70 -19.16
C ILE A 269 -7.86 -5.74 -18.47
N PRO A 270 -8.04 -5.98 -17.15
CA PRO A 270 -7.24 -6.97 -16.46
C PRO A 270 -7.77 -8.38 -16.66
N LYS A 271 -6.85 -9.32 -16.85
CA LYS A 271 -7.09 -10.76 -17.02
C LYS A 271 -8.15 -11.03 -18.10
N PRO A 272 -7.91 -10.59 -19.35
CA PRO A 272 -8.85 -10.84 -20.44
C PRO A 272 -8.94 -12.34 -20.74
N GLY A 273 -10.05 -12.77 -21.35
CA GLY A 273 -10.18 -14.13 -21.84
C GLY A 273 -10.70 -15.13 -20.81
N SER A 274 -10.44 -16.40 -21.09
CA SER A 274 -11.04 -17.54 -20.39
C SER A 274 -10.02 -18.63 -20.09
N ALA A 275 -10.41 -19.65 -19.33
CA ALA A 275 -9.54 -20.80 -19.05
C ALA A 275 -9.04 -21.52 -20.33
N THR A 276 -9.76 -21.42 -21.44
CA THR A 276 -9.38 -22.03 -22.73
C THR A 276 -8.62 -21.09 -23.65
N ASN A 277 -8.68 -19.78 -23.39
CA ASN A 277 -7.95 -18.74 -24.13
C ASN A 277 -7.49 -17.67 -23.13
N PRO A 278 -6.41 -17.94 -22.36
CA PRO A 278 -6.00 -17.09 -21.25
C PRO A 278 -5.33 -15.79 -21.69
N ASP A 279 -4.80 -15.73 -22.93
CA ASP A 279 -4.11 -14.58 -23.50
C ASP A 279 -4.74 -14.21 -24.86
N PRO A 280 -5.98 -13.71 -24.86
CA PRO A 280 -6.72 -13.46 -26.11
C PRO A 280 -6.33 -12.17 -26.83
N LEU A 281 -5.55 -11.30 -26.18
CA LEU A 281 -5.19 -9.98 -26.69
C LEU A 281 -3.71 -9.94 -27.04
N SER A 282 -3.41 -9.70 -28.31
CA SER A 282 -2.03 -9.54 -28.77
C SER A 282 -1.45 -8.20 -28.33
N GLU A 283 -0.14 -8.18 -28.10
CA GLU A 283 0.59 -6.94 -27.79
C GLU A 283 0.39 -5.87 -28.87
N ALA A 284 0.32 -6.27 -30.15
CA ALA A 284 0.13 -5.37 -31.28
C ALA A 284 -1.24 -4.66 -31.22
N ALA A 285 -2.32 -5.39 -30.91
CA ALA A 285 -3.64 -4.82 -30.78
C ALA A 285 -3.74 -3.87 -29.57
N LEU A 286 -3.07 -4.20 -28.46
CA LEU A 286 -2.98 -3.32 -27.30
C LEU A 286 -2.19 -2.04 -27.60
N ILE A 287 -1.06 -2.13 -28.31
CA ILE A 287 -0.29 -0.95 -28.77
C ILE A 287 -1.17 -0.04 -29.61
N ASP A 288 -1.91 -0.59 -30.57
CA ASP A 288 -2.79 0.14 -31.47
C ASP A 288 -3.97 0.81 -30.73
N LEU A 289 -4.54 0.13 -29.73
CA LEU A 289 -5.55 0.73 -28.86
C LEU A 289 -4.98 1.94 -28.09
N ILE A 290 -3.83 1.77 -27.43
CA ILE A 290 -3.19 2.84 -26.65
C ILE A 290 -2.75 3.99 -27.56
N ALA A 291 -2.36 3.71 -28.81
CA ALA A 291 -2.08 4.75 -29.79
C ALA A 291 -3.28 5.66 -30.06
N ALA A 292 -4.50 5.10 -30.04
CA ALA A 292 -5.72 5.84 -30.23
C ALA A 292 -6.21 6.57 -28.97
N VAL A 293 -6.19 5.93 -27.79
CA VAL A 293 -6.84 6.48 -26.58
C VAL A 293 -5.87 7.05 -25.55
N GLY A 294 -4.56 6.80 -25.68
CA GLY A 294 -3.56 7.04 -24.63
C GLY A 294 -3.40 8.50 -24.18
N GLU A 295 -3.69 9.47 -25.04
CA GLU A 295 -3.44 10.89 -24.76
C GLU A 295 -4.28 11.44 -23.58
N SER A 296 -5.52 10.94 -23.43
CA SER A 296 -6.44 11.34 -22.36
C SER A 296 -6.38 10.43 -21.12
N LEU A 297 -5.68 9.30 -21.20
CA LEU A 297 -5.64 8.34 -20.09
C LEU A 297 -4.87 8.88 -18.88
N THR A 298 -5.50 8.70 -17.73
CA THR A 298 -4.94 8.96 -16.40
C THR A 298 -4.75 7.67 -15.61
N HIS A 299 -5.55 6.65 -15.88
CA HIS A 299 -5.48 5.34 -15.25
C HIS A 299 -5.47 4.26 -16.33
N LEU A 300 -4.48 3.37 -16.27
CA LEU A 300 -4.37 2.22 -17.15
C LEU A 300 -4.10 0.96 -16.33
N ASP A 301 -4.97 -0.03 -16.50
CA ASP A 301 -4.79 -1.38 -15.94
C ASP A 301 -4.89 -2.42 -17.05
N LEU A 302 -3.77 -3.06 -17.35
CA LEU A 302 -3.67 -4.19 -18.28
C LEU A 302 -3.06 -5.41 -17.59
N SER A 303 -3.29 -5.54 -16.29
CA SER A 303 -2.76 -6.64 -15.50
C SER A 303 -3.17 -8.01 -16.08
N PHE A 304 -2.27 -8.98 -16.03
CA PHE A 304 -2.46 -10.35 -16.53
C PHE A 304 -2.77 -10.43 -18.04
N ASN A 305 -2.27 -9.47 -18.82
CA ASN A 305 -2.05 -9.67 -20.26
C ASN A 305 -0.63 -10.20 -20.42
N ASN A 306 -0.44 -11.51 -20.57
CA ASN A 306 0.90 -12.12 -20.48
C ASN A 306 1.79 -11.76 -21.68
N ASP A 307 1.20 -11.47 -22.84
CA ASP A 307 1.91 -11.05 -24.06
C ASP A 307 2.54 -9.64 -23.98
N ILE A 308 2.25 -8.85 -22.94
CA ILE A 308 2.86 -7.52 -22.75
C ILE A 308 4.33 -7.66 -22.39
N SER A 309 5.19 -7.25 -23.33
CA SER A 309 6.65 -7.18 -23.18
C SER A 309 7.13 -5.74 -23.04
N ASP A 310 8.46 -5.55 -22.94
CA ASP A 310 9.08 -4.22 -22.95
C ASP A 310 8.72 -3.40 -24.21
N GLN A 311 8.39 -4.06 -25.32
CA GLN A 311 7.95 -3.39 -26.55
C GLN A 311 6.67 -2.60 -26.35
N PHE A 312 5.72 -3.11 -25.57
CA PHE A 312 4.53 -2.35 -25.18
C PHE A 312 4.90 -1.05 -24.46
N LEU A 313 5.84 -1.08 -23.51
CA LEU A 313 6.29 0.13 -22.80
C LEU A 313 6.84 1.18 -23.78
N TYR A 314 7.61 0.75 -24.78
CA TYR A 314 8.28 1.62 -25.74
C TYR A 314 7.40 2.10 -26.89
N LYS A 315 6.49 1.26 -27.37
CA LYS A 315 5.65 1.54 -28.55
C LYS A 315 4.25 2.01 -28.19
N ALA A 316 3.72 1.64 -27.03
CA ALA A 316 2.42 2.10 -26.54
C ALA A 316 2.59 3.30 -25.61
N LEU A 317 3.25 3.11 -24.46
CA LEU A 317 3.21 4.10 -23.39
C LEU A 317 4.06 5.34 -23.70
N LYS A 318 5.36 5.20 -23.95
CA LYS A 318 6.27 6.34 -24.25
C LYS A 318 5.69 7.31 -25.30
N PRO A 319 5.22 6.88 -26.48
CA PRO A 319 4.76 7.80 -27.52
C PRO A 319 3.35 8.38 -27.33
N HIS A 320 2.47 7.70 -26.58
CA HIS A 320 1.03 8.00 -26.61
C HIS A 320 0.42 8.48 -25.28
N VAL A 321 0.97 8.13 -24.11
CA VAL A 321 0.39 8.59 -22.82
C VAL A 321 1.07 9.85 -22.30
N ARG A 322 0.29 10.83 -21.83
CA ARG A 322 0.79 12.14 -21.41
C ARG A 322 0.27 12.63 -20.06
N ARG A 323 -0.73 11.95 -19.52
CA ARG A 323 -1.45 12.32 -18.31
C ARG A 323 -1.58 11.15 -17.33
N LEU A 324 -0.81 10.08 -17.55
CA LEU A 324 -0.93 8.86 -16.78
C LEU A 324 -0.48 9.11 -15.35
N ILE A 325 -1.32 8.75 -14.40
CA ILE A 325 -1.12 8.88 -12.94
C ILE A 325 -1.06 7.48 -12.30
N SER A 326 -1.84 6.53 -12.83
CA SER A 326 -1.88 5.14 -12.37
C SER A 326 -1.54 4.17 -13.49
N LEU A 327 -0.53 3.31 -13.26
CA LEU A 327 -0.15 2.23 -14.17
C LEU A 327 -0.17 0.90 -13.43
N ARG A 328 -0.98 -0.04 -13.90
CA ARG A 328 -1.01 -1.42 -13.39
C ARG A 328 -0.76 -2.41 -14.53
N LEU A 329 0.32 -3.17 -14.39
CA LEU A 329 0.73 -4.25 -15.29
C LEU A 329 1.09 -5.49 -14.45
N GLN A 330 0.27 -5.78 -13.43
CA GLN A 330 0.49 -6.92 -12.55
C GLN A 330 0.53 -8.20 -13.38
N GLY A 331 1.51 -9.07 -13.15
CA GLY A 331 1.58 -10.38 -13.78
C GLY A 331 1.91 -10.38 -15.27
N CYS A 332 2.30 -9.24 -15.87
CA CYS A 332 2.87 -9.22 -17.22
C CYS A 332 4.30 -9.81 -17.17
N SER A 333 4.43 -11.10 -17.48
CA SER A 333 5.66 -11.88 -17.25
C SER A 333 6.79 -11.61 -18.23
N GLU A 334 6.48 -11.06 -19.40
CA GLU A 334 7.46 -10.74 -20.46
C GLU A 334 8.14 -9.37 -20.27
N LEU A 335 7.79 -8.65 -19.20
CA LEU A 335 8.49 -7.44 -18.77
C LEU A 335 9.83 -7.80 -18.12
N THR A 336 10.91 -7.21 -18.60
CA THR A 336 12.25 -7.46 -18.08
C THR A 336 12.74 -6.34 -17.17
N ASN A 337 13.63 -6.67 -16.23
CA ASN A 337 14.23 -5.66 -15.34
C ASN A 337 14.94 -4.55 -16.14
N ALA A 338 15.64 -4.91 -17.21
CA ALA A 338 16.35 -3.96 -18.06
C ALA A 338 15.38 -3.06 -18.85
N GLY A 339 14.31 -3.63 -19.41
CA GLY A 339 13.36 -2.86 -20.19
C GLY A 339 12.50 -1.92 -19.36
N VAL A 340 12.07 -2.35 -18.16
CA VAL A 340 11.39 -1.46 -17.21
C VAL A 340 12.32 -0.34 -16.73
N ALA A 341 13.60 -0.64 -16.47
CA ALA A 341 14.58 0.37 -16.09
C ALA A 341 14.78 1.42 -17.19
N GLU A 342 15.11 0.99 -18.42
CA GLU A 342 15.29 1.88 -19.56
C GLU A 342 14.00 2.66 -19.87
N PHE A 343 12.83 2.05 -19.68
CA PHE A 343 11.55 2.73 -19.84
C PHE A 343 11.45 3.98 -18.97
N PHE A 344 11.60 3.84 -17.65
CA PHE A 344 11.50 4.95 -16.72
C PHE A 344 12.64 5.97 -16.88
N ASP A 345 13.88 5.50 -17.07
CA ASP A 345 15.06 6.37 -17.23
C ASP A 345 14.95 7.32 -18.41
N THR A 346 14.35 6.84 -19.51
CA THR A 346 14.31 7.59 -20.77
C THR A 346 12.93 8.18 -21.07
N TRP A 347 11.91 7.96 -20.23
CA TRP A 347 10.54 8.37 -20.52
C TRP A 347 10.43 9.89 -20.76
N VAL A 348 10.98 10.68 -19.83
CA VAL A 348 10.98 12.15 -19.90
C VAL A 348 11.80 12.63 -21.10
N ALA A 349 13.01 12.09 -21.26
CA ALA A 349 13.91 12.48 -22.36
C ALA A 349 13.33 12.14 -23.73
N ALA A 350 12.63 11.01 -23.86
CA ALA A 350 11.96 10.60 -25.10
C ALA A 350 10.82 11.56 -25.45
N ALA A 351 10.00 11.96 -24.48
CA ALA A 351 8.94 12.94 -24.71
C ALA A 351 9.50 14.30 -25.16
N GLN A 352 10.54 14.78 -24.49
CA GLN A 352 11.23 16.03 -24.82
C GLN A 352 11.86 15.99 -26.22
N LYS A 353 12.53 14.88 -26.59
CA LYS A 353 13.09 14.69 -27.93
C LYS A 353 12.04 14.73 -29.03
N SER A 354 10.81 14.29 -28.73
CA SER A 354 9.67 14.37 -29.63
C SER A 354 8.89 15.70 -29.54
N MET A 355 9.42 16.71 -28.86
CA MET A 355 8.77 18.02 -28.64
C MET A 355 7.36 17.92 -28.03
N LYS A 356 7.15 16.90 -27.18
CA LYS A 356 5.90 16.68 -26.45
C LYS A 356 6.14 16.91 -24.96
N GLU A 357 5.07 17.26 -24.23
CA GLU A 357 5.13 17.32 -22.77
C GLU A 357 5.44 15.93 -22.20
N PRO A 358 6.29 15.83 -21.16
CA PRO A 358 6.56 14.56 -20.49
C PRO A 358 5.33 14.11 -19.70
N ASN A 359 5.19 12.80 -19.52
CA ASN A 359 4.20 12.27 -18.60
C ASN A 359 4.53 12.74 -17.17
N PRO A 360 3.54 13.09 -16.34
CA PRO A 360 3.80 13.41 -14.94
C PRO A 360 4.39 12.19 -14.19
N PRO A 361 5.09 12.41 -13.06
CA PRO A 361 5.40 11.36 -12.10
C PRO A 361 4.13 10.55 -11.74
N LEU A 362 4.25 9.23 -11.69
CA LEU A 362 3.11 8.36 -11.36
C LEU A 362 2.82 8.39 -9.86
N GLU A 363 1.53 8.38 -9.50
CA GLU A 363 1.10 8.27 -8.11
C GLU A 363 0.82 6.81 -7.70
N VAL A 364 0.41 5.96 -8.65
CA VAL A 364 0.06 4.55 -8.40
C VAL A 364 0.79 3.66 -9.39
N VAL A 365 1.58 2.72 -8.89
CA VAL A 365 2.26 1.72 -9.72
C VAL A 365 2.05 0.33 -9.14
N ASP A 366 1.50 -0.56 -9.96
CA ASP A 366 1.43 -2.00 -9.68
C ASP A 366 2.15 -2.77 -10.78
N LEU A 367 3.30 -3.33 -10.42
CA LEU A 367 4.10 -4.22 -11.26
C LEU A 367 4.34 -5.55 -10.52
N SER A 368 3.40 -5.94 -9.66
CA SER A 368 3.51 -7.15 -8.86
C SER A 368 3.44 -8.41 -9.71
N ARG A 369 3.87 -9.55 -9.13
CA ARG A 369 3.91 -10.86 -9.80
C ARG A 369 4.85 -10.91 -11.02
N SER A 370 5.78 -9.96 -11.11
CA SER A 370 6.83 -9.92 -12.13
C SER A 370 8.17 -10.31 -11.51
N HIS A 371 8.40 -11.62 -11.36
CA HIS A 371 9.56 -12.18 -10.66
C HIS A 371 10.94 -11.84 -11.25
N GLN A 372 10.96 -11.40 -12.51
CA GLN A 372 12.17 -11.00 -13.22
C GLN A 372 12.60 -9.57 -12.90
N LEU A 373 11.74 -8.75 -12.30
CA LEU A 373 12.02 -7.36 -11.94
C LEU A 373 12.80 -7.25 -10.63
N GLY A 374 13.57 -6.18 -10.49
CA GLY A 374 14.48 -6.01 -9.37
C GLY A 374 15.09 -4.61 -9.27
N THR A 375 16.36 -4.57 -8.88
CA THR A 375 17.07 -3.35 -8.45
C THR A 375 17.04 -2.22 -9.49
N ASP A 376 17.43 -2.49 -10.74
CA ASP A 376 17.55 -1.43 -11.75
C ASP A 376 16.18 -0.82 -12.11
N ALA A 377 15.16 -1.67 -12.27
CA ALA A 377 13.79 -1.23 -12.49
C ALA A 377 13.27 -0.39 -11.32
N LEU A 378 13.57 -0.79 -10.08
CA LEU A 378 13.18 -0.06 -8.88
C LEU A 378 13.84 1.32 -8.80
N PHE A 379 15.14 1.41 -9.09
CA PHE A 379 15.83 2.70 -9.07
C PHE A 379 15.27 3.67 -10.11
N ALA A 380 15.13 3.22 -11.36
CA ALA A 380 14.59 4.03 -12.44
C ALA A 380 13.15 4.49 -12.16
N LEU A 381 12.29 3.59 -11.66
CA LEU A 381 10.92 3.92 -11.26
C LEU A 381 10.91 4.98 -10.16
N LEU A 382 11.73 4.83 -9.11
CA LEU A 382 11.78 5.77 -8.01
C LEU A 382 12.38 7.12 -8.43
N ASP A 383 13.35 7.14 -9.33
CA ASP A 383 13.93 8.38 -9.86
C ASP A 383 12.92 9.16 -10.71
N HIS A 384 12.07 8.47 -11.47
CA HIS A 384 11.00 9.09 -12.25
C HIS A 384 9.78 9.49 -11.41
N SER A 385 9.24 8.57 -10.61
CA SER A 385 7.90 8.68 -10.00
C SER A 385 7.92 8.86 -8.48
N GLY A 386 9.05 8.57 -7.81
CA GLY A 386 9.15 8.54 -6.34
C GLY A 386 8.53 9.75 -5.63
N PRO A 387 8.82 11.01 -6.06
CA PRO A 387 8.29 12.19 -5.38
C PRO A 387 6.75 12.29 -5.33
N ALA A 388 6.03 11.71 -6.29
CA ALA A 388 4.57 11.72 -6.34
C ALA A 388 3.93 10.39 -5.89
N LEU A 389 4.73 9.33 -5.78
CA LEU A 389 4.26 7.97 -5.54
C LEU A 389 3.51 7.86 -4.20
N ARG A 390 2.28 7.33 -4.26
CA ARG A 390 1.39 7.10 -3.12
C ARG A 390 1.18 5.61 -2.89
N ASP A 391 1.01 4.83 -3.95
CA ASP A 391 0.76 3.40 -3.88
C ASP A 391 1.77 2.65 -4.75
N LEU A 392 2.56 1.78 -4.13
CA LEU A 392 3.55 0.96 -4.81
C LEU A 392 3.32 -0.51 -4.49
N ASN A 393 3.08 -1.31 -5.52
CA ASN A 393 3.03 -2.76 -5.40
C ASN A 393 4.11 -3.40 -6.28
N ILE A 394 5.16 -3.90 -5.62
CA ILE A 394 6.29 -4.62 -6.21
C ILE A 394 6.40 -6.04 -5.65
N ASN A 395 5.27 -6.58 -5.19
CA ASN A 395 5.19 -7.94 -4.68
C ASN A 395 5.78 -8.93 -5.69
N GLU A 396 6.59 -9.87 -5.19
CA GLU A 396 7.39 -10.83 -5.95
C GLU A 396 8.58 -10.28 -6.76
N TRP A 397 9.04 -9.04 -6.55
CA TRP A 397 10.31 -8.55 -7.14
C TRP A 397 11.53 -9.20 -6.47
N LYS A 398 11.78 -10.47 -6.78
CA LYS A 398 12.82 -11.31 -6.17
C LYS A 398 14.24 -10.82 -6.48
N GLY A 399 14.43 -10.00 -7.51
CA GLY A 399 15.71 -9.40 -7.89
C GLY A 399 16.01 -8.05 -7.22
N ALA A 400 15.12 -7.53 -6.38
CA ALA A 400 15.35 -6.28 -5.65
C ALA A 400 16.32 -6.51 -4.49
N SER A 401 17.45 -5.80 -4.49
CA SER A 401 18.43 -5.85 -3.41
C SER A 401 17.91 -5.13 -2.16
N GLN A 402 18.46 -5.48 -1.00
CA GLN A 402 18.18 -4.77 0.25
C GLN A 402 18.41 -3.26 0.11
N ASP A 403 19.52 -2.86 -0.50
CA ASP A 403 19.87 -1.45 -0.70
C ASP A 403 18.81 -0.75 -1.56
N SER A 404 18.37 -1.37 -2.66
CA SER A 404 17.32 -0.79 -3.52
C SER A 404 16.00 -0.61 -2.78
N LEU A 405 15.57 -1.59 -1.98
CA LEU A 405 14.36 -1.52 -1.16
C LEU A 405 14.46 -0.41 -0.11
N GLN A 406 15.63 -0.21 0.49
CA GLN A 406 15.85 0.89 1.44
C GLN A 406 15.73 2.26 0.79
N THR A 407 16.07 2.41 -0.50
CA THR A 407 15.95 3.70 -1.19
C THR A 407 14.51 4.16 -1.40
N ILE A 408 13.52 3.26 -1.32
CA ILE A 408 12.09 3.63 -1.37
C ILE A 408 11.80 4.71 -0.32
N ALA A 409 12.31 4.54 0.91
CA ALA A 409 12.11 5.49 2.00
C ALA A 409 12.62 6.90 1.67
N ALA A 410 13.76 7.00 0.98
CA ALA A 410 14.38 8.28 0.65
C ALA A 410 13.78 8.93 -0.60
N ARG A 411 13.32 8.13 -1.57
CA ARG A 411 12.86 8.60 -2.89
C ARG A 411 11.33 8.75 -2.98
N ALA A 412 10.57 8.05 -2.13
CA ALA A 412 9.10 8.09 -2.10
C ALA A 412 8.54 8.54 -0.74
N PRO A 413 8.76 9.81 -0.32
CA PRO A 413 8.33 10.29 1.00
C PRO A 413 6.81 10.39 1.16
N ASN A 414 6.06 10.47 0.05
CA ASN A 414 4.61 10.61 0.01
C ASN A 414 3.85 9.27 -0.03
N LEU A 415 4.58 8.15 0.08
CA LEU A 415 4.02 6.81 0.02
C LEU A 415 3.00 6.57 1.15
N ARG A 416 1.87 5.99 0.79
CA ARG A 416 0.73 5.64 1.65
C ARG A 416 0.57 4.14 1.79
N THR A 417 0.71 3.41 0.68
CA THR A 417 0.65 1.95 0.68
C THR A 417 1.86 1.36 -0.04
N LEU A 418 2.40 0.28 0.54
CA LEU A 418 3.51 -0.48 -0.04
C LEU A 418 3.25 -1.97 0.08
N ASP A 419 3.34 -2.71 -1.01
CA ASP A 419 3.41 -4.18 -0.98
C ASP A 419 4.76 -4.64 -1.54
N VAL A 420 5.57 -5.20 -0.63
CA VAL A 420 6.87 -5.82 -0.89
C VAL A 420 6.84 -7.30 -0.53
N GLY A 421 5.65 -7.90 -0.47
CA GLY A 421 5.53 -9.33 -0.19
C GLY A 421 6.35 -10.16 -1.17
N PHE A 422 6.99 -11.20 -0.68
CA PHE A 422 7.90 -12.09 -1.41
C PHE A 422 9.14 -11.40 -2.02
N CYS A 423 9.42 -10.14 -1.68
CA CYS A 423 10.73 -9.52 -1.92
C CYS A 423 11.72 -10.03 -0.87
N ARG A 424 12.59 -10.96 -1.29
CA ARG A 424 13.46 -11.78 -0.42
C ARG A 424 14.40 -10.97 0.49
N GLU A 425 14.82 -9.82 0.01
CA GLU A 425 15.79 -8.95 0.69
C GLU A 425 15.14 -7.93 1.64
N THR A 426 13.82 -8.02 1.87
CA THR A 426 13.09 -7.15 2.81
C THR A 426 13.37 -7.57 4.24
N ASP A 427 14.04 -6.72 5.02
CA ASP A 427 14.37 -6.94 6.43
C ASP A 427 13.86 -5.81 7.35
N ASP A 428 14.11 -5.95 8.65
CA ASP A 428 13.64 -4.99 9.66
C ASP A 428 14.17 -3.57 9.41
N TRP A 429 15.33 -3.42 8.76
CA TRP A 429 15.92 -2.13 8.43
C TRP A 429 15.21 -1.44 7.27
N VAL A 430 14.79 -2.19 6.24
CA VAL A 430 13.93 -1.65 5.17
C VAL A 430 12.66 -1.06 5.79
N ILE A 431 11.98 -1.81 6.66
CA ILE A 431 10.77 -1.35 7.33
C ILE A 431 11.06 -0.14 8.22
N LYS A 432 12.15 -0.17 8.99
CA LYS A 432 12.57 0.96 9.83
C LYS A 432 12.69 2.25 9.01
N SER A 433 13.43 2.21 7.90
CA SER A 433 13.64 3.35 7.02
C SER A 433 12.32 3.89 6.46
N LEU A 434 11.41 3.02 6.04
CA LEU A 434 10.08 3.41 5.56
C LEU A 434 9.27 4.13 6.63
N LEU A 435 9.24 3.61 7.85
CA LEU A 435 8.50 4.22 8.96
C LEU A 435 9.08 5.59 9.36
N GLU A 436 10.40 5.76 9.26
CA GLU A 436 11.09 7.00 9.60
C GLU A 436 10.90 8.09 8.53
N SER A 437 10.91 7.74 7.24
CA SER A 437 10.89 8.72 6.14
C SER A 437 9.50 8.96 5.54
N CYS A 438 8.67 7.93 5.39
CA CYS A 438 7.35 8.04 4.77
C CYS A 438 6.30 8.42 5.83
N GLN A 439 6.00 9.71 5.96
CA GLN A 439 5.09 10.20 7.01
C GLN A 439 3.61 9.89 6.72
N MET A 440 3.25 9.72 5.45
CA MET A 440 1.89 9.44 5.00
C MET A 440 1.58 7.93 4.93
N LEU A 441 2.56 7.08 5.25
CA LEU A 441 2.44 5.64 5.17
C LEU A 441 1.35 5.14 6.13
N SER A 442 0.42 4.34 5.63
CA SER A 442 -0.68 3.76 6.40
C SER A 442 -0.73 2.23 6.31
N GLU A 443 -0.18 1.63 5.26
CA GLU A 443 -0.18 0.17 5.07
C GLU A 443 1.13 -0.32 4.44
N VAL A 444 1.69 -1.40 4.99
CA VAL A 444 2.81 -2.16 4.40
C VAL A 444 2.49 -3.65 4.43
N LYS A 445 2.52 -4.32 3.28
CA LYS A 445 2.37 -5.78 3.15
C LYS A 445 3.74 -6.43 2.92
N VAL A 446 4.03 -7.44 3.72
CA VAL A 446 5.34 -8.10 3.79
C VAL A 446 5.25 -9.63 3.84
N TRP A 447 4.17 -10.19 3.28
CA TRP A 447 3.94 -11.64 3.23
C TRP A 447 5.13 -12.37 2.60
N GLY A 448 5.62 -13.44 3.22
CA GLY A 448 6.73 -14.23 2.67
C GLY A 448 8.11 -13.57 2.72
N CYS A 449 8.26 -12.42 3.38
CA CYS A 449 9.56 -11.77 3.62
C CYS A 449 10.29 -12.42 4.81
N GLN A 450 11.06 -13.47 4.54
CA GLN A 450 11.69 -14.32 5.57
C GLN A 450 12.79 -13.63 6.39
N ARG A 451 13.32 -12.49 5.94
CA ARG A 451 14.35 -11.72 6.67
C ARG A 451 13.76 -10.78 7.73
N LEU A 452 12.42 -10.66 7.81
CA LEU A 452 11.75 -9.94 8.89
C LEU A 452 11.70 -10.76 10.17
N THR A 453 11.98 -10.12 11.29
CA THR A 453 11.96 -10.77 12.59
C THR A 453 10.75 -10.36 13.42
N VAL A 454 10.54 -11.04 14.55
CA VAL A 454 9.57 -10.62 15.57
C VAL A 454 9.86 -9.22 16.12
N GLY A 455 11.08 -8.71 15.92
CA GLY A 455 11.52 -7.36 16.28
C GLY A 455 11.22 -6.28 15.23
N CYS A 456 10.53 -6.61 14.14
CA CYS A 456 10.16 -5.66 13.09
C CYS A 456 9.51 -4.39 13.67
N PRO A 457 10.03 -3.19 13.37
CA PRO A 457 9.59 -1.95 13.98
C PRO A 457 8.15 -1.61 13.58
N ARG A 458 7.46 -0.88 14.46
CA ARG A 458 6.07 -0.45 14.26
C ARG A 458 5.92 1.05 14.51
N LYS A 459 5.01 1.70 13.78
CA LYS A 459 4.66 3.12 13.91
C LYS A 459 3.15 3.26 14.06
N ARG A 460 2.71 4.15 14.95
CA ARG A 460 1.29 4.44 15.16
C ARG A 460 0.66 4.90 13.84
N GLY A 461 -0.48 4.32 13.47
CA GLY A 461 -1.20 4.65 12.24
C GLY A 461 -0.75 3.87 11.01
N VAL A 462 0.30 3.05 11.11
CA VAL A 462 0.77 2.19 10.01
C VAL A 462 0.42 0.73 10.32
N ASN A 463 -0.33 0.10 9.42
CA ASN A 463 -0.65 -1.32 9.50
C ASN A 463 0.40 -2.13 8.73
N ILE A 464 1.12 -3.01 9.43
CA ILE A 464 2.10 -3.91 8.81
C ILE A 464 1.52 -5.31 8.82
N ILE A 465 1.25 -5.85 7.62
CA ILE A 465 0.49 -7.08 7.42
C ILE A 465 1.41 -8.15 6.83
N GLY A 466 1.32 -9.38 7.33
CA GLY A 466 2.06 -10.52 6.80
C GLY A 466 3.42 -10.77 7.45
N VAL A 467 3.71 -10.14 8.59
CA VAL A 467 4.87 -10.52 9.43
C VAL A 467 4.56 -11.90 10.03
N GLU A 468 5.30 -12.91 9.62
CA GLU A 468 5.19 -14.25 10.20
C GLU A 468 5.71 -14.23 11.64
N ALA A 469 4.80 -14.16 12.61
CA ALA A 469 5.12 -14.38 14.01
C ALA A 469 5.40 -15.88 14.23
N GLY A 470 6.59 -16.37 13.90
CA GLY A 470 6.79 -17.82 14.00
C GLY A 470 8.15 -18.45 13.71
N GLN A 471 9.15 -17.78 13.15
CA GLN A 471 10.49 -18.38 13.05
C GLN A 471 11.36 -17.92 14.22
N LEU A 472 11.08 -18.53 15.37
CA LEU A 472 12.10 -18.72 16.40
C LEU A 472 13.27 -19.42 15.71
N VAL A 473 14.40 -18.72 15.68
CA VAL A 473 15.74 -19.28 15.43
C VAL A 473 15.82 -20.66 16.09
N SER A 474 15.92 -21.71 15.29
CA SER A 474 16.34 -23.04 15.75
C SER A 474 17.85 -23.08 15.90
#